data_AF-A0A5C6PWG7-F1
#
_entry.id   AF-A0A5C6PWG7-F1
#
_cell.length_a   1.000
_cell.length_b   1.000
_cell.length_c   1.000
_cell.angle_alpha   90.00
_cell.angle_beta   90.00
_cell.angle_gamma   90.00
#
_symmetry.space_group_name_H-M   'P 1'
#
loop_
_entity.id
_entity.type
_entity.pdbx_description
1 polymer ?
#
loop_
_entity_poly.entity_id
_entity_poly.type
_entity_poly.pdbx_seq_one_letter_code
_entity_poly.pdbx_strand_id
1 'polypeptide(L)' 'MAPEPLTEARGGLRLVQVRDDLARVTRAGGVVLGYVERVDDPLGDRWRAKRFVARERRFVEIGEFWSRSDATDCFRFA' A
#
# COMPACT_ATOMS: atom_id res chain seq x y z
N MET A 1 18.72 13.54 -10.37
CA MET A 1 17.44 14.02 -9.83
C MET A 1 16.63 12.79 -9.51
N ALA A 2 16.50 12.40 -8.23
CA ALA A 2 15.59 11.31 -7.89
C ALA A 2 14.16 11.80 -8.18
N PRO A 3 13.27 10.96 -8.75
CA PRO A 3 11.88 11.35 -8.92
C PRO A 3 11.30 11.77 -7.57
N GLU A 4 10.57 12.88 -7.55
CA GLU A 4 9.88 13.29 -6.32
C GLU A 4 8.88 12.19 -5.94
N PRO A 5 8.76 11.84 -4.65
CA PRO A 5 7.86 10.78 -4.22
C PRO A 5 6.43 11.15 -4.63
N LEU A 6 5.86 10.34 -5.52
CA LEU A 6 4.49 10.52 -5.97
C LEU A 6 3.55 10.28 -4.78
N THR A 7 2.72 11.28 -4.49
CA THR A 7 1.64 11.16 -3.50
C THR A 7 0.31 11.08 -4.22
N GLU A 8 -0.44 10.03 -3.93
CA GLU A 8 -1.78 9.80 -4.46
C GLU A 8 -2.77 9.81 -3.30
N ALA A 9 -3.95 10.42 -3.47
CA ALA A 9 -5.01 10.43 -2.48
C ALA A 9 -6.18 9.54 -2.93
N ARG A 10 -6.68 8.68 -2.03
CA ARG A 10 -7.79 7.77 -2.32
C ARG A 10 -8.63 7.53 -1.10
N GLY A 11 -9.90 7.97 -1.12
CA GLY A 11 -10.87 7.64 -0.07
C GLY A 11 -10.41 7.95 1.36
N GLY A 12 -9.70 9.06 1.58
CA GLY A 12 -9.15 9.42 2.91
C GLY A 12 -7.80 8.77 3.27
N LEU A 13 -7.27 7.93 2.39
CA LEU A 13 -5.92 7.37 2.45
C LEU A 13 -4.99 8.19 1.54
N ARG A 14 -3.70 8.19 1.87
CA ARG A 14 -2.63 8.62 0.96
C ARG A 14 -1.71 7.45 0.67
N LEU A 15 -1.33 7.29 -0.58
CA LEU A 15 -0.18 6.47 -0.97
C LEU A 15 1.00 7.39 -1.16
N VAL A 16 2.12 7.06 -0.53
CA VAL A 16 3.38 7.74 -0.71
C VAL A 16 4.36 6.73 -1.30
N GLN A 17 4.83 6.98 -2.51
CA GLN A 17 5.81 6.13 -3.17
C GLN A 17 7.11 6.08 -2.33
N VAL A 18 7.62 4.88 -2.07
CA VAL A 18 8.88 4.66 -1.33
C VAL A 18 9.98 4.15 -2.26
N ARG A 19 9.63 3.22 -3.15
CA ARG A 19 10.44 2.69 -4.27
C ARG A 19 9.48 2.21 -5.37
N ASP A 20 9.93 1.92 -6.58
CA ASP A 20 9.06 1.70 -7.76
C ASP A 20 7.92 0.67 -7.56
N ASP A 21 8.20 -0.39 -6.83
CA ASP A 21 7.29 -1.50 -6.50
C ASP A 21 6.65 -1.37 -5.11
N LEU A 22 6.87 -0.30 -4.35
CA LEU A 22 6.38 -0.18 -2.98
C LEU A 22 5.85 1.21 -2.65
N ALA A 23 4.58 1.24 -2.24
CA ALA A 23 3.93 2.43 -1.73
C ALA A 23 3.55 2.25 -0.25
N ARG A 24 3.79 3.30 0.54
CA ARG A 24 3.34 3.38 1.93
C ARG A 24 1.93 3.95 1.98
N VAL A 25 1.03 3.26 2.67
CA VAL A 25 -0.35 3.71 2.88
C VAL A 25 -0.44 4.43 4.23
N THR A 26 -0.95 5.67 4.21
CA THR A 26 -1.15 6.48 5.41
C THR A 26 -2.59 7.01 5.48
N ARG A 27 -3.07 7.33 6.68
CA ARG A 27 -4.24 8.20 6.83
C ARG A 27 -3.87 9.65 6.49
N ALA A 28 -4.86 10.48 6.23
CA ALA A 28 -4.67 11.93 5.98
C ALA A 28 -3.77 12.64 7.01
N GLY A 29 -3.80 12.21 8.28
CA GLY A 29 -2.97 12.72 9.38
C GLY A 29 -1.57 12.10 9.51
N GLY A 30 -1.09 11.33 8.52
CA GLY A 30 0.27 10.80 8.48
C GLY A 30 0.49 9.45 9.20
N VAL A 31 -0.53 8.93 9.88
CA VAL A 31 -0.46 7.60 10.52
C VAL A 31 -0.29 6.53 9.46
N VAL A 32 0.78 5.75 9.55
CA VAL A 32 1.07 4.63 8.64
C VAL A 32 0.14 3.47 8.97
N LEU A 33 -0.60 3.01 7.96
CA LEU A 33 -1.45 1.83 8.05
C LEU A 33 -0.75 0.57 7.54
N GLY A 34 0.17 0.73 6.59
CA GLY A 34 0.87 -0.39 5.98
C GLY A 34 1.46 -0.04 4.62
N TYR A 35 1.54 -1.05 3.75
CA TYR A 35 2.16 -0.96 2.43
C TYR A 35 1.34 -1.70 1.37
N VAL A 36 1.44 -1.18 0.14
CA VAL A 36 1.02 -1.86 -1.08
C VAL A 36 2.29 -2.13 -1.89
N GLU A 37 2.55 -3.40 -2.15
CA GLU A 37 3.73 -3.88 -2.87
C GLU A 37 3.30 -4.49 -4.20
N ARG A 38 3.98 -4.15 -5.29
CA ARG A 38 3.86 -4.84 -6.57
C ARG A 38 4.67 -6.12 -6.50
N VAL A 39 4.06 -7.22 -6.90
CA VAL A 39 4.62 -8.56 -6.92
C VAL A 39 4.53 -9.06 -8.35
N ASP A 40 5.64 -9.57 -8.87
CA ASP A 40 5.66 -10.23 -10.18
C ASP A 40 4.81 -11.50 -10.14
N ASP A 41 3.88 -11.63 -11.10
CA ASP A 41 3.07 -12.82 -11.31
C ASP A 41 3.06 -13.17 -12.81
N PRO A 42 3.05 -14.46 -13.20
CA PRO A 42 3.07 -14.87 -14.61
C PRO A 42 1.95 -14.27 -15.48
N LEU A 43 0.83 -13.84 -14.88
CA LEU A 43 -0.29 -13.24 -15.59
C LEU A 43 -0.24 -11.70 -15.63
N GLY A 44 0.80 -11.09 -15.06
CA GLY A 44 1.00 -9.64 -14.98
C GLY A 44 1.20 -9.15 -13.55
N ASP A 45 1.26 -7.83 -13.37
CA ASP A 45 1.50 -7.23 -12.06
C ASP A 45 0.39 -7.57 -11.06
N ARG A 46 0.78 -8.14 -9.91
CA ARG A 46 -0.11 -8.34 -8.77
C ARG A 46 0.26 -7.37 -7.64
N TRP A 47 -0.72 -7.01 -6.83
CA TRP A 47 -0.57 -6.01 -5.77
C TRP A 47 -0.91 -6.63 -4.43
N ARG A 48 0.08 -6.72 -3.55
CA ARG A 48 -0.06 -7.26 -2.20
C ARG A 48 -0.22 -6.15 -1.18
N ALA A 49 -1.25 -6.26 -0.36
CA ALA A 49 -1.52 -5.35 0.74
C ALA A 49 -1.00 -5.94 2.07
N LYS A 50 -0.17 -5.17 2.77
CA LYS A 50 0.41 -5.54 4.08
C LYS A 50 0.03 -4.50 5.11
N ARG A 51 -0.72 -4.90 6.14
CA ARG A 51 -1.12 -4.01 7.24
C ARG A 51 -0.12 -4.06 8.39
N PHE A 52 0.21 -2.89 8.93
CA PHE A 52 0.97 -2.82 10.17
C PHE A 52 0.07 -3.03 11.38
N VAL A 53 0.35 -4.07 12.17
CA VAL A 53 -0.34 -4.35 13.42
C VAL A 53 0.53 -3.84 14.56
N ALA A 54 0.25 -2.62 15.03
CA ALA A 54 1.07 -1.93 16.03
C ALA A 54 1.26 -2.74 17.33
N ARG A 55 0.21 -3.42 17.78
CA ARG A 55 0.23 -4.28 18.99
C ARG A 55 1.28 -5.39 18.89
N GLU A 56 1.45 -5.95 17.70
CA GLU A 56 2.35 -7.08 17.43
C GLU A 56 3.66 -6.64 16.77
N ARG A 57 3.80 -5.34 16.47
CA ARG A 57 4.95 -4.73 15.79
C ARG A 57 5.36 -5.47 14.51
N ARG A 58 4.37 -5.96 13.75
CA ARG A 58 4.61 -6.73 12.52
C ARG A 58 3.70 -6.29 11.38
N PHE A 59 4.07 -6.70 10.18
CA PHE A 59 3.22 -6.60 9.01
C PHE A 59 2.48 -7.92 8.78
N VAL A 60 1.19 -7.83 8.48
CA VAL A 60 0.34 -8.97 8.14
C VAL A 60 -0.21 -8.74 6.74
N GLU A 61 -0.10 -9.74 5.88
CA GLU A 61 -0.72 -9.72 4.56
C GLU A 61 -2.24 -9.77 4.72
N ILE A 62 -2.93 -8.78 4.16
CA ILE A 62 -4.40 -8.64 4.27
C ILE A 62 -5.10 -8.88 2.92
N GLY A 63 -4.33 -9.11 1.85
CA GLY A 63 -4.87 -9.51 0.56
C GLY A 63 -3.88 -9.33 -0.60
N GLU A 64 -4.24 -9.93 -1.73
CA GLU A 64 -3.57 -9.76 -3.02
C GLU A 64 -4.60 -9.48 -4.10
N PHE A 65 -4.29 -8.53 -4.97
CA PHE A 65 -5.24 -7.95 -5.91
C PHE A 65 -4.58 -7.74 -7.26
N TRP A 66 -5.34 -7.77 -8.34
CA TRP A 66 -4.84 -7.43 -9.69
C TRP A 66 -4.77 -5.92 -9.94
N SER A 67 -5.20 -5.11 -8.97
CA SER A 67 -5.28 -3.67 -9.07
C SER A 67 -4.67 -3.02 -7.83
N ARG A 68 -3.76 -2.06 -8.04
CA ARG A 68 -3.19 -1.20 -6.99
C ARG A 68 -4.30 -0.46 -6.21
N SER A 69 -5.35 -0.09 -6.93
CA SER A 69 -6.51 0.59 -6.38
C SER A 69 -7.27 -0.27 -5.37
N ASP A 70 -7.54 -1.54 -5.72
CA ASP A 70 -8.25 -2.48 -4.84
C ASP A 70 -7.39 -2.85 -3.62
N ALA A 71 -6.09 -3.08 -3.85
CA ALA A 71 -5.12 -3.29 -2.78
C ALA A 71 -5.05 -2.12 -1.80
N THR A 72 -5.31 -0.89 -2.26
CA THR A 72 -5.42 0.28 -1.39
C THR A 72 -6.75 0.32 -0.66
N ASP A 73 -7.86 0.10 -1.35
CA ASP A 73 -9.20 0.22 -0.77
C ASP A 73 -9.45 -0.81 0.34
N CYS A 74 -8.78 -1.97 0.30
CA CYS A 74 -8.90 -2.97 1.36
C CYS A 74 -8.49 -2.46 2.75
N PHE A 75 -7.60 -1.46 2.85
CA PHE A 75 -7.20 -0.84 4.12
C PHE A 75 -8.34 -0.09 4.82
N ARG A 76 -9.44 0.21 4.11
CA ARG A 76 -10.63 0.85 4.67
C ARG A 76 -11.48 -0.12 5.49
N PHE A 77 -11.32 -1.44 5.26
CA PHE A 77 -12.17 -2.48 5.83
C PHE A 77 -11.42 -3.45 6.75
N ALA A 78 -10.11 -3.61 6.53
CA ALA A 78 -9.22 -4.41 7.37
C ALA A 78 -8.81 -3.70 8.68
#